data_AF-A0AAJ5RKG7-F1
#
_entry.id   AF-A0AAJ5RKG7-F1
#
_cell.length_a   1.000
_cell.length_b   1.000
_cell.length_c   1.000
_cell.angle_alpha   90.00
_cell.angle_beta   90.00
_cell.angle_gamma   90.00
#
_symmetry.space_group_name_H-M   'P 1'
#
loop_
_entity.id
_entity.type
_entity.pdbx_description
1 polymer ?
#
loop_
_entity_poly.entity_id
_entity_poly.type
_entity_poly.pdbx_seq_one_letter_code
_entity_poly.pdbx_strand_id
1 'polypeptide(L)'
;MRQIKKSFPTRRHVINNILDKHGYQQKILLGSDATFGGRRSYFTQHGNVQIDDLLTARKDGRLPEDYYVWWGYEDSKLFEYAKESALELSKSDQPFNLTMLTENTHHIGGYPEPNMPEKYGDQYSNVIAFSDHQLLNLLSGHKRSRFIRIRPSLSTETI
;
A
#
# COMPACT_ATOMS: atom_id res chain seq x y z
N MET A 1 17.64 15.17 -7.47
CA MET A 1 17.41 14.61 -6.11
C MET A 1 18.41 13.49 -5.84
N ARG A 2 19.14 13.52 -4.71
CA ARG A 2 20.15 12.50 -4.37
C ARG A 2 19.46 11.18 -3.99
N GLN A 3 19.75 10.11 -4.75
CA GLN A 3 19.39 8.76 -4.33
C GLN A 3 20.21 8.37 -3.10
N ILE A 4 19.54 8.13 -1.97
CA ILE A 4 20.18 7.68 -0.74
C ILE A 4 20.40 6.17 -0.86
N LYS A 5 21.59 5.74 -1.30
CA LYS A 5 22.06 4.35 -1.15
C LYS A 5 22.49 4.08 0.29
N LYS A 6 21.59 4.25 1.27
CA LYS A 6 21.85 3.78 2.65
C LYS A 6 21.33 2.36 2.78
N SER A 7 22.23 1.41 3.00
CA SER A 7 21.87 0.09 3.52
C SER A 7 21.26 0.29 4.90
N PHE A 8 20.12 -0.35 5.17
CA PHE A 8 19.56 -0.34 6.51
C PHE A 8 20.35 -1.31 7.40
N PRO A 9 20.48 -1.06 8.71
CA PRO A 9 21.15 -2.01 9.59
C PRO A 9 20.40 -3.35 9.63
N THR A 10 21.05 -4.41 9.16
CA THR A 10 20.47 -5.77 9.06
C THR A 10 20.13 -6.42 10.42
N ARG A 11 20.59 -5.83 11.53
CA ARG A 11 20.32 -6.29 12.92
C ARG A 11 19.09 -5.67 13.57
N ARG A 12 18.29 -4.86 12.88
CA ARG A 12 17.02 -4.35 13.43
C ARG A 12 15.87 -5.30 13.07
N HIS A 13 15.22 -5.84 14.09
CA HIS A 13 13.97 -6.55 13.95
C HIS A 13 12.82 -5.54 13.84
N VAL A 14 12.11 -5.58 12.72
CA VAL A 14 10.88 -4.79 12.51
C VAL A 14 9.68 -5.74 12.42
N ILE A 15 8.47 -5.18 12.42
CA ILE A 15 7.23 -5.97 12.39
C ILE A 15 7.20 -6.95 11.21
N ASN A 16 7.70 -6.57 10.04
CA ASN A 16 7.76 -7.44 8.87
C ASN A 16 8.61 -8.70 9.10
N ASN A 17 9.69 -8.62 9.89
CA ASN A 17 10.48 -9.80 10.23
C ASN A 17 9.72 -10.75 11.18
N ILE A 18 8.88 -10.20 12.06
CA ILE A 18 8.05 -11.01 12.97
C ILE A 18 6.98 -11.72 12.16
N LEU A 19 6.27 -10.99 11.30
CA LEU A 19 5.23 -11.53 10.44
C LEU A 19 5.76 -12.63 9.50
N ASP A 20 6.95 -12.42 8.92
CA ASP A 20 7.64 -13.41 8.09
C ASP A 20 7.91 -14.72 8.86
N LYS A 21 8.43 -14.62 10.08
CA LYS A 21 8.63 -15.78 10.97
C LYS A 21 7.33 -16.53 11.31
N HIS A 22 6.19 -15.85 11.30
CA HIS A 22 4.88 -16.44 11.55
C HIS A 22 4.14 -16.84 10.26
N GLY A 23 4.83 -16.87 9.12
CA GLY A 23 4.28 -17.36 7.85
C GLY A 23 3.28 -16.42 7.19
N TYR A 24 3.36 -15.12 7.47
CA TYR A 24 2.53 -14.13 6.78
C TYR A 24 3.06 -13.88 5.36
N GLN A 25 2.16 -13.88 4.39
CA GLN A 25 2.39 -13.25 3.10
C GLN A 25 2.45 -11.73 3.31
N GLN A 26 3.39 -11.03 2.69
CA GLN A 26 3.56 -9.59 2.91
C GLN A 26 3.69 -8.86 1.59
N LYS A 27 2.83 -7.87 1.37
CA LYS A 27 2.85 -7.03 0.17
C LYS A 27 2.69 -5.56 0.55
N ILE A 28 3.49 -4.70 -0.06
CA ILE A 28 3.33 -3.26 0.02
C ILE A 28 3.00 -2.68 -1.35
N LEU A 29 1.95 -1.86 -1.39
CA LEU A 29 1.52 -1.09 -2.55
C LEU A 29 1.95 0.37 -2.40
N LEU A 30 2.62 0.91 -3.42
CA LEU A 30 3.12 2.28 -3.44
C LEU A 30 2.70 2.97 -4.74
N GLY A 31 2.08 4.15 -4.62
CA GLY A 31 1.76 5.00 -5.78
C GLY A 31 3.00 5.55 -6.51
N SER A 32 4.16 5.52 -5.87
CA SER A 32 5.42 6.12 -6.33
C SER A 32 6.57 5.11 -6.38
N ASP A 33 7.70 5.47 -7.00
CA ASP A 33 8.91 4.61 -7.01
C ASP A 33 9.42 4.36 -5.59
N ALA A 34 9.46 3.10 -5.19
CA ALA A 34 9.91 2.64 -3.88
C ALA A 34 11.37 3.04 -3.56
N THR A 35 12.19 3.35 -4.56
CA THR A 35 13.57 3.82 -4.35
C THR A 35 13.59 5.15 -3.61
N PHE A 36 12.59 6.01 -3.83
CA PHE A 36 12.44 7.25 -3.08
C PHE A 36 12.24 6.97 -1.57
N GLY A 37 12.88 7.79 -0.73
CA GLY A 37 12.90 7.60 0.73
C GLY A 37 13.62 6.34 1.20
N GLY A 38 14.26 5.57 0.32
CA GLY A 38 14.93 4.31 0.66
C GLY A 38 13.98 3.15 0.96
N ARG A 39 12.69 3.25 0.60
CA ARG A 39 11.68 2.22 0.92
C ARG A 39 12.02 0.88 0.31
N ARG A 40 12.52 0.84 -0.93
CA ARG A 40 12.98 -0.38 -1.60
C ARG A 40 14.09 -1.06 -0.81
N SER A 41 15.10 -0.30 -0.40
CA SER A 41 16.18 -0.79 0.48
C SER A 41 15.61 -1.38 1.77
N TYR A 42 14.70 -0.66 2.43
CA TYR A 42 14.05 -1.11 3.66
C TYR A 42 13.29 -2.43 3.48
N PHE A 43 12.31 -2.49 2.56
CA PHE A 43 11.44 -3.65 2.40
C PHE A 43 12.15 -4.89 1.84
N THR A 44 13.22 -4.70 1.04
CA THR A 44 14.06 -5.82 0.59
C THR A 44 14.92 -6.43 1.71
N GLN A 45 15.32 -5.64 2.71
CA GLN A 45 16.16 -6.12 3.83
C GLN A 45 15.35 -6.63 5.02
N HIS A 46 14.04 -6.37 5.08
CA HIS A 46 13.23 -6.59 6.28
C HIS A 46 11.93 -7.37 6.01
N GLY A 47 11.98 -8.69 6.12
CA GLY A 47 10.80 -9.55 6.29
C GLY A 47 10.06 -9.91 5.00
N ASN A 48 10.80 -10.27 3.95
CA ASN A 48 10.27 -10.86 2.70
C ASN A 48 9.01 -10.16 2.14
N VAL A 49 9.06 -8.84 2.03
CA VAL A 49 7.93 -8.03 1.57
C VAL A 49 7.96 -7.89 0.05
N GLN A 50 6.88 -8.29 -0.62
CA GLN A 50 6.69 -8.03 -2.04
C GLN A 50 6.40 -6.53 -2.26
N ILE A 51 7.25 -5.86 -3.04
CA ILE A 51 7.08 -4.45 -3.40
C ILE A 51 6.33 -4.35 -4.72
N ASP A 52 5.18 -3.69 -4.68
CA ASP A 52 4.36 -3.38 -5.84
C ASP A 52 4.22 -1.85 -5.92
N ASP A 53 5.14 -1.25 -6.67
CA ASP A 53 5.28 0.19 -6.81
C ASP A 53 5.03 0.63 -8.26
N LEU A 54 5.25 1.91 -8.56
CA LEU A 54 5.12 2.45 -9.91
C LEU A 54 5.89 1.62 -10.97
N LEU A 55 7.13 1.21 -10.66
CA LEU A 55 7.96 0.46 -11.59
C LEU A 55 7.43 -0.95 -11.81
N THR A 56 6.94 -1.61 -10.75
CA THR A 56 6.25 -2.90 -10.85
C THR A 56 4.98 -2.77 -11.70
N ALA A 57 4.13 -1.76 -11.47
CA ALA A 57 2.91 -1.55 -12.23
C ALA A 57 3.16 -1.32 -13.74
N ARG A 58 4.23 -0.60 -14.09
CA ARG A 58 4.67 -0.44 -15.49
C ARG A 58 5.17 -1.75 -16.09
N LYS A 59 6.03 -2.47 -15.36
CA LYS A 59 6.59 -3.76 -15.79
C LYS A 59 5.50 -4.80 -16.05
N ASP A 60 4.46 -4.81 -15.23
CA ASP A 60 3.34 -5.75 -15.33
C ASP A 60 2.31 -5.33 -16.40
N GLY A 61 2.50 -4.19 -17.08
CA GLY A 61 1.57 -3.66 -18.09
C GLY A 61 0.28 -3.07 -17.52
N ARG A 62 0.17 -2.92 -16.19
CA ARG A 62 -0.95 -2.22 -15.53
C ARG A 62 -0.95 -0.72 -15.81
N LEU A 63 0.22 -0.17 -16.10
CA LEU A 63 0.44 1.21 -16.53
C LEU A 63 1.32 1.23 -17.79
N PRO A 64 1.14 2.22 -18.70
CA PRO A 64 2.09 2.47 -19.79
C PRO A 64 3.53 2.65 -19.27
N GLU A 65 4.52 2.28 -20.08
CA GLU A 65 5.94 2.24 -19.68
C GLU A 65 6.47 3.60 -19.18
N ASP A 66 5.98 4.69 -19.76
CA ASP A 66 6.34 6.07 -19.43
C ASP A 66 5.36 6.75 -18.45
N TYR A 67 4.32 6.04 -17.99
CA TYR A 67 3.22 6.62 -17.20
C TYR A 67 3.69 7.26 -15.89
N TYR A 68 3.58 8.57 -15.77
CA TYR A 68 3.94 9.30 -14.55
C TYR A 68 3.02 10.51 -14.36
N VAL A 69 2.33 10.57 -13.22
CA VAL A 69 1.56 11.73 -12.80
C VAL A 69 1.96 12.11 -11.38
N TRP A 70 2.17 13.39 -11.12
CA TRP A 70 2.47 13.91 -9.79
C TRP A 70 3.66 13.20 -9.10
N TRP A 71 3.42 12.34 -8.11
CA TRP A 71 4.45 11.53 -7.43
C TRP A 71 4.60 10.10 -7.99
N GLY A 72 3.73 9.68 -8.91
CA GLY A 72 3.81 8.40 -9.61
C GLY A 72 2.53 8.07 -10.37
N TYR A 73 1.53 7.49 -9.70
CA TYR A 73 0.19 7.27 -10.26
C TYR A 73 -0.90 7.60 -9.23
N GLU A 74 -2.13 7.75 -9.73
CA GLU A 74 -3.28 8.23 -8.96
C GLU A 74 -3.70 7.26 -7.85
N ASP A 75 -4.12 7.80 -6.69
CA ASP A 75 -4.64 6.97 -5.59
C ASP A 75 -5.87 6.14 -6.00
N SER A 76 -6.72 6.61 -6.93
CA SER A 76 -7.82 5.78 -7.46
C SER A 76 -7.34 4.43 -7.98
N LYS A 77 -6.21 4.40 -8.71
CA LYS A 77 -5.64 3.14 -9.20
C LYS A 77 -5.00 2.34 -8.07
N LEU A 78 -4.35 3.01 -7.11
CA LEU A 78 -3.76 2.36 -5.93
C LEU A 78 -4.82 1.63 -5.10
N PHE A 79 -5.99 2.24 -4.90
CA PHE A 79 -7.11 1.63 -4.18
C PHE A 79 -7.69 0.43 -4.92
N GLU A 80 -7.78 0.45 -6.26
CA GLU A 80 -8.18 -0.73 -7.04
C GLU A 80 -7.14 -1.85 -6.95
N TYR A 81 -5.85 -1.56 -7.11
CA TYR A 81 -4.78 -2.55 -6.93
C TYR A 81 -4.73 -3.11 -5.51
N ALA A 82 -5.13 -2.33 -4.50
CA ALA A 82 -5.29 -2.79 -3.12
C ALA A 82 -6.40 -3.81 -2.97
N LYS A 83 -7.56 -3.58 -3.61
CA LYS A 83 -8.66 -4.57 -3.63
C LYS A 83 -8.22 -5.86 -4.32
N GLU A 84 -7.62 -5.76 -5.50
CA GLU A 84 -7.13 -6.91 -6.25
C GLU A 84 -6.09 -7.71 -5.47
N SER A 85 -5.13 -7.02 -4.83
CA SER A 85 -4.10 -7.66 -4.03
C SER A 85 -4.67 -8.33 -2.78
N ALA A 86 -5.62 -7.70 -2.09
CA ALA A 86 -6.30 -8.30 -0.94
C ALA A 86 -7.07 -9.56 -1.35
N LEU A 87 -7.79 -9.49 -2.48
CA LEU A 87 -8.50 -10.64 -3.07
C LEU A 87 -7.54 -11.78 -3.39
N GLU A 88 -6.42 -11.49 -4.05
CA GLU A 88 -5.43 -12.51 -4.40
C GLU A 88 -4.81 -13.16 -3.16
N LEU A 89 -4.32 -12.36 -2.21
CA LEU A 89 -3.70 -12.86 -0.99
C LEU A 89 -4.66 -13.73 -0.16
N SER A 90 -5.97 -13.41 -0.20
CA SER A 90 -7.01 -14.15 0.51
C SER A 90 -7.32 -15.55 -0.04
N LYS A 91 -6.86 -15.88 -1.26
CA LYS A 91 -7.06 -17.21 -1.86
C LYS A 91 -6.22 -18.30 -1.18
N SER A 92 -5.17 -17.90 -0.46
CA SER A 92 -4.28 -18.79 0.30
C SER A 92 -4.76 -18.92 1.75
N ASP A 93 -4.47 -20.06 2.37
CA ASP A 93 -4.72 -20.29 3.81
C ASP A 93 -3.71 -19.57 4.73
N GLN A 94 -2.62 -19.04 4.15
CA GLN A 94 -1.62 -18.26 4.88
C GLN A 94 -2.20 -16.89 5.27
N PRO A 95 -1.95 -16.40 6.51
CA PRO A 95 -2.31 -15.03 6.86
C PRO A 95 -1.53 -14.04 5.98
N PHE A 96 -2.03 -12.83 5.82
CA PHE A 96 -1.35 -11.81 5.02
C PHE A 96 -1.33 -10.44 5.71
N ASN A 97 -0.30 -9.66 5.37
CA ASN A 97 -0.15 -8.25 5.70
C ASN A 97 -0.07 -7.46 4.39
N LEU A 98 -1.12 -6.69 4.10
CA LEU A 98 -1.17 -5.77 2.97
C LEU A 98 -1.02 -4.35 3.51
N THR A 99 0.02 -3.66 3.08
CA THR A 99 0.26 -2.24 3.38
C THR A 99 0.08 -1.42 2.12
N MET A 100 -0.52 -0.24 2.20
CA MET A 100 -0.59 0.70 1.09
C MET A 100 -0.17 2.10 1.55
N LEU A 101 0.44 2.88 0.64
CA LEU A 101 0.80 4.28 0.87
C LEU A 101 0.23 5.15 -0.24
N THR A 102 -0.75 5.98 0.10
CA THR A 102 -1.35 6.98 -0.78
C THR A 102 -0.42 8.17 -1.00
N GLU A 103 -0.56 8.86 -2.14
CA GLU A 103 0.36 9.92 -2.57
C GLU A 103 -0.35 11.20 -3.02
N ASN A 104 -1.66 11.19 -3.34
CA ASN A 104 -2.33 12.39 -3.85
C ASN A 104 -2.36 13.51 -2.81
N THR A 105 -2.40 13.18 -1.51
CA THR A 105 -2.37 14.17 -0.42
C THR A 105 -0.97 14.72 -0.14
N HIS A 106 0.04 14.42 -0.95
CA HIS A 106 1.38 14.96 -0.75
C HIS A 106 1.42 16.48 -0.98
N HIS A 107 2.16 17.21 -0.13
CA HIS A 107 2.37 18.64 -0.27
C HIS A 107 3.10 19.01 -1.58
N ILE A 108 2.86 20.17 -2.20
CA ILE A 108 1.93 21.26 -1.82
C ILE A 108 0.63 21.12 -2.60
N GLY A 109 -0.53 21.29 -1.94
CA GLY A 109 -1.84 21.38 -2.60
C GLY A 109 -2.47 20.04 -3.01
N GLY A 110 -1.69 18.96 -3.04
CA GLY A 110 -2.13 17.63 -3.46
C GLY A 110 -2.42 17.52 -4.96
N TYR A 111 -2.78 16.32 -5.41
CA TYR A 111 -3.14 16.02 -6.79
C TYR A 111 -4.66 15.91 -6.97
N PRO A 112 -5.30 16.86 -7.69
CA PRO A 112 -6.72 16.78 -7.99
C PRO A 112 -6.94 15.81 -9.16
N GLU A 113 -7.49 14.63 -8.88
CA GLU A 113 -7.87 13.69 -9.93
C GLU A 113 -9.05 14.22 -10.76
N PRO A 114 -9.16 13.90 -12.07
CA PRO A 114 -10.18 14.46 -12.95
C PRO A 114 -11.63 14.31 -12.49
N ASN A 115 -11.95 13.25 -11.75
CA ASN A 115 -13.31 12.93 -11.28
C ASN A 115 -13.49 13.19 -9.77
N MET A 116 -12.57 13.94 -9.15
CA MET A 116 -12.65 14.29 -7.74
C MET A 116 -13.81 15.27 -7.49
N PRO A 117 -14.74 14.98 -6.55
CA PRO A 117 -15.76 15.93 -6.15
C PRO A 117 -15.16 17.17 -5.47
N GLU A 118 -15.69 18.34 -5.79
CA GLU A 118 -15.36 19.58 -5.08
C GLU A 118 -16.38 19.82 -3.95
N LYS A 119 -15.91 19.80 -2.71
CA LYS A 119 -16.74 19.99 -1.50
C LYS A 119 -16.37 21.25 -0.73
N TYR A 120 -15.10 21.66 -0.80
CA TYR A 120 -14.51 22.78 -0.07
C TYR A 120 -13.97 23.82 -1.06
N GLY A 121 -13.74 25.04 -0.58
CA GLY A 121 -13.27 26.15 -1.40
C GLY A 121 -11.80 26.10 -1.82
N ASP A 122 -11.04 25.11 -1.37
CA ASP A 122 -9.63 24.93 -1.74
C ASP A 122 -9.34 23.49 -2.19
N GLN A 123 -8.37 23.37 -3.12
CA GLN A 123 -7.99 22.11 -3.73
C GLN A 123 -7.50 21.08 -2.70
N TYR A 124 -6.69 21.50 -1.73
CA TYR A 124 -6.02 20.54 -0.88
C TYR A 124 -7.00 19.85 0.08
N SER A 125 -7.96 20.62 0.62
CA SER A 125 -9.08 20.08 1.38
C SER A 125 -9.92 19.12 0.54
N ASN A 126 -10.15 19.41 -0.75
CA ASN A 126 -10.86 18.50 -1.65
C ASN A 126 -10.08 17.20 -1.91
N VAL A 127 -8.76 17.28 -2.11
CA VAL A 127 -7.89 16.09 -2.31
C VAL A 127 -7.88 15.20 -1.07
N ILE A 128 -7.79 15.79 0.13
CA ILE A 128 -7.85 15.04 1.39
C ILE A 128 -9.22 14.36 1.55
N ALA A 129 -10.30 15.09 1.29
CA ALA A 129 -11.65 14.55 1.42
C ALA A 129 -11.94 13.45 0.40
N PHE A 130 -11.37 13.54 -0.80
CA PHE A 130 -11.46 12.49 -1.79
C PHE A 130 -10.68 11.24 -1.38
N SER A 131 -9.46 11.40 -0.85
CA SER A 131 -8.70 10.27 -0.28
C SER A 131 -9.46 9.57 0.86
N ASP A 132 -10.13 10.33 1.74
CA ASP A 132 -10.97 9.79 2.82
C ASP A 132 -12.17 8.98 2.27
N HIS A 133 -12.87 9.53 1.28
CA HIS A 133 -13.98 8.84 0.61
C HIS A 133 -13.52 7.53 -0.05
N GLN A 134 -12.36 7.52 -0.72
CA GLN A 134 -11.82 6.31 -1.33
C GLN A 134 -11.44 5.25 -0.30
N LEU A 135 -10.86 5.65 0.83
CA LEU A 135 -10.59 4.75 1.96
C LEU A 135 -11.87 4.14 2.51
N LEU A 136 -12.93 4.95 2.70
CA LEU A 136 -14.23 4.46 3.14
C LEU A 136 -14.83 3.45 2.16
N ASN A 137 -14.70 3.68 0.85
CA ASN A 137 -15.16 2.76 -0.19
C ASN A 137 -14.38 1.44 -0.17
N LEU A 138 -13.06 1.50 0.02
CA LEU A 138 -12.24 0.31 0.23
C LEU A 138 -12.80 -0.50 1.41
N LEU A 139 -12.92 0.10 2.59
CA LEU A 139 -13.39 -0.59 3.80
C LEU A 139 -14.83 -1.12 3.67
N SER A 140 -15.72 -0.37 3.03
CA SER A 140 -17.12 -0.75 2.85
C SER A 140 -17.27 -1.94 1.89
N GLY A 141 -16.44 -2.01 0.86
CA GLY A 141 -16.35 -3.20 -0.01
C GLY A 141 -15.99 -4.47 0.78
N HIS A 142 -15.11 -4.35 1.78
CA HIS A 142 -14.65 -5.45 2.63
C HIS A 142 -15.63 -5.81 3.78
N LYS A 143 -16.66 -5.01 4.08
CA LYS A 143 -17.72 -5.44 5.00
C LYS A 143 -18.66 -6.46 4.36
N ARG A 144 -18.74 -6.50 3.03
CA ARG A 144 -19.62 -7.41 2.26
C ARG A 144 -18.94 -8.73 1.91
N SER A 145 -17.61 -8.74 1.91
CA SER A 145 -16.77 -9.87 1.58
C SER A 145 -15.94 -10.22 2.81
N ARG A 146 -16.00 -11.47 3.32
CA ARG A 146 -15.41 -11.88 4.61
C ARG A 146 -13.87 -11.87 4.61
N PHE A 147 -13.22 -10.74 4.37
CA PHE A 147 -11.76 -10.60 4.27
C PHE A 147 -11.07 -10.31 5.61
N ILE A 148 -11.77 -9.66 6.55
CA ILE A 148 -11.22 -9.42 7.89
C ILE A 148 -11.48 -10.66 8.75
N ARG A 149 -10.54 -11.60 8.74
CA ARG A 149 -10.53 -12.75 9.65
C ARG A 149 -9.62 -12.43 10.84
N ILE A 150 -10.17 -11.78 11.87
CA ILE A 150 -9.52 -11.77 13.19
C ILE A 150 -9.59 -13.22 13.69
N ARG A 151 -8.49 -13.97 13.61
CA ARG A 151 -8.43 -15.31 14.22
C ARG A 151 -8.56 -15.10 15.74
N PRO A 152 -9.56 -15.69 16.42
CA PRO A 152 -9.53 -15.78 17.87
C PRO A 152 -8.25 -16.52 18.26
N SER A 153 -7.48 -15.99 19.20
CA SER A 153 -6.31 -16.68 19.74
C SER A 153 -6.78 -17.97 20.40
N LEU A 154 -6.43 -19.13 19.82
CA LEU A 154 -6.46 -20.40 20.52
C LEU A 154 -5.15 -20.52 21.29
N SER A 155 -5.21 -20.27 22.60
CA SER A 155 -4.29 -20.86 23.58
C SER A 155 -4.89 -20.70 24.98
N THR A 156 -5.92 -21.49 25.29
CA THR A 156 -6.02 -22.05 26.64
C THR A 156 -5.33 -23.41 26.56
N GLU A 157 -4.03 -23.43 26.81
CA GLU A 157 -3.40 -24.66 27.30
C GLU A 157 -3.93 -24.87 28.71
N THR A 158 -4.78 -25.90 28.85
CA THR A 158 -5.23 -26.41 30.14
C THR A 158 -4.04 -27.13 30.77
N ILE A 159 -3.68 -26.75 32.00
CA ILE A 159 -2.82 -27.53 32.91
C ILE A 159 -3.55 -28.80 33.34
#